data_AF-A0A7C6H8T2-F1
#
_entry.id   AF-A0A7C6H8T2-F1
#
_cell.length_a   1.000
_cell.length_b   1.000
_cell.length_c   1.000
_cell.angle_alpha   90.00
_cell.angle_beta   90.00
_cell.angle_gamma   90.00
#
_symmetry.space_group_name_H-M   'P 1'
#
loop_
_entity.id
_entity.type
_entity.pdbx_description
1 polymer ?
#
loop_
_entity_poly.entity_id
_entity_poly.type
_entity_poly.pdbx_seq_one_letter_code
_entity_poly.pdbx_strand_id
1 'polypeptide(L)'
;MILYYDTHFGIFRNRPNRFIAHIDIDGKEVISHVPNTGRLRELLVPDASVMLSHHPSKHRKTLFVVQFEQAAGFSPNKLMDPGFAEKVEEAKHVGVEVLSYRCVVKPDEVKITDKIPVIL
;
A
#
# COMPACT_ATOMS: atom_id res chain seq x y z
N MET A 1 1.73 20.30 -0.69
CA MET A 1 0.32 19.99 -1.00
C MET A 1 -0.27 19.41 0.27
N ILE A 2 -1.23 20.10 0.90
CA ILE A 2 -1.83 19.66 2.17
C ILE A 2 -3.05 18.82 1.82
N LEU A 3 -3.13 17.58 2.30
CA LEU A 3 -4.31 16.73 2.16
C LEU A 3 -4.97 16.67 3.55
N TYR A 4 -6.22 17.04 3.70
CA TYR A 4 -6.93 16.88 4.98
C TYR A 4 -7.70 15.57 4.90
N TYR A 5 -7.14 14.50 5.48
CA TYR A 5 -7.79 13.21 5.60
C TYR A 5 -8.29 13.03 7.05
N ASP A 6 -9.59 12.80 7.21
CA ASP A 6 -10.14 12.21 8.44
C ASP A 6 -9.75 10.73 8.46
N THR A 7 -8.80 10.35 9.32
CA THR A 7 -8.10 9.08 9.24
C THR A 7 -8.53 8.11 10.33
N HIS A 8 -8.78 6.85 9.93
CA HIS A 8 -9.19 5.76 10.80
C HIS A 8 -8.27 4.55 10.59
N PHE A 9 -8.03 3.77 11.62
CA PHE A 9 -7.29 2.50 11.52
C PHE A 9 -8.27 1.32 11.57
N GLY A 10 -7.95 0.26 10.84
CA GLY A 10 -8.75 -0.96 10.84
C GLY A 10 -7.94 -2.18 10.46
N ILE A 11 -8.61 -3.33 10.48
CA ILE A 11 -8.02 -4.64 10.16
C ILE A 11 -8.57 -5.14 8.82
N PHE A 12 -7.68 -5.38 7.87
CA PHE A 12 -8.06 -5.92 6.57
C PHE A 12 -8.58 -7.35 6.69
N ARG A 13 -9.76 -7.62 6.12
CA ARG A 13 -10.35 -8.96 6.10
C ARG A 13 -10.23 -9.61 4.74
N ASN A 14 -10.73 -8.97 3.69
CA ASN A 14 -10.63 -9.49 2.33
C ASN A 14 -10.76 -8.38 1.27
N ARG A 15 -10.42 -8.73 0.03
CA ARG A 15 -10.49 -7.85 -1.15
C ARG A 15 -11.22 -8.58 -2.27
N PRO A 16 -12.55 -8.49 -2.37
CA PRO A 16 -13.34 -9.30 -3.32
C PRO A 16 -13.05 -8.92 -4.78
N ASN A 17 -12.59 -7.70 -5.04
CA ASN A 17 -12.15 -7.27 -6.37
C ASN A 17 -11.14 -6.12 -6.28
N ARG A 18 -10.57 -5.71 -7.42
CA ARG A 18 -9.48 -4.72 -7.45
C ARG A 18 -9.85 -3.32 -6.92
N PHE A 19 -11.13 -3.03 -6.69
CA PHE A 19 -11.59 -1.71 -6.25
C PHE A 19 -12.14 -1.68 -4.83
N ILE A 20 -12.36 -2.83 -4.19
CA ILE A 20 -13.07 -2.94 -2.91
C ILE A 20 -12.26 -3.76 -1.91
N ALA A 21 -12.19 -3.30 -0.66
CA ALA A 21 -11.69 -4.03 0.49
C ALA A 21 -12.71 -4.00 1.64
N HIS A 22 -12.84 -5.13 2.33
CA HIS A 22 -13.62 -5.25 3.56
C HIS A 22 -12.68 -5.08 4.74
N ILE A 23 -12.97 -4.09 5.59
CA ILE A 23 -12.13 -3.70 6.71
C ILE A 23 -12.97 -3.75 7.99
N ASP A 24 -12.42 -4.33 9.05
CA ASP A 24 -13.00 -4.29 10.38
C ASP A 24 -12.50 -3.03 11.12
N ILE A 25 -13.44 -2.20 11.55
CA ILE A 25 -13.20 -1.06 12.44
C ILE A 25 -14.05 -1.27 13.69
N ASP A 26 -13.41 -1.46 14.84
CA ASP A 26 -14.07 -1.67 16.14
C ASP A 26 -15.16 -2.76 16.14
N GLY A 27 -14.93 -3.87 15.42
CA GLY A 27 -15.84 -5.00 15.30
C GLY A 27 -16.94 -4.83 14.25
N LYS A 28 -16.90 -3.76 13.44
CA LYS A 28 -17.85 -3.50 12.36
C LYS A 28 -17.17 -3.56 11.01
N GLU A 29 -17.75 -4.32 10.08
CA GLU A 29 -17.27 -4.37 8.70
C GLU A 29 -17.63 -3.08 7.96
N VAL A 30 -16.64 -2.51 7.28
CA VAL A 30 -16.73 -1.32 6.44
C VAL A 30 -16.17 -1.64 5.06
N ILE A 31 -16.87 -1.17 4.02
CA ILE A 31 -16.45 -1.28 2.62
C ILE A 31 -15.62 -0.05 2.25
N SER A 32 -14.34 -0.29 1.93
CA SER A 32 -13.39 0.73 1.52
C SER A 32 -13.03 0.60 0.04
N HIS A 33 -12.75 1.73 -0.60
CA HIS A 33 -12.18 1.76 -1.95
C HIS A 33 -10.68 1.50 -1.91
N VAL A 34 -10.20 0.70 -2.87
CA VAL A 34 -8.76 0.47 -3.08
C VAL A 34 -8.34 1.21 -4.35
N PRO A 35 -7.62 2.35 -4.24
CA PRO A 35 -7.24 3.19 -5.38
C PRO A 35 -5.95 2.67 -6.05
N ASN A 36 -5.79 1.34 -6.12
CA ASN A 36 -4.62 0.70 -6.68
C ASN A 36 -5.07 -0.57 -7.41
N THR A 37 -4.87 -0.62 -8.73
CA THR A 37 -5.31 -1.74 -9.58
C THR A 37 -4.39 -2.97 -9.50
N GLY A 38 -3.24 -2.86 -8.85
CA GLY A 38 -2.31 -3.95 -8.61
C GLY A 38 -2.88 -5.04 -7.71
N ARG A 39 -2.17 -6.17 -7.60
CA ARG A 39 -2.64 -7.37 -6.88
C ARG A 39 -2.66 -7.19 -5.36
N LEU A 40 -1.70 -6.44 -4.81
CA LEU A 40 -1.55 -6.13 -3.37
C LEU A 40 -1.57 -7.37 -2.47
N ARG A 41 -1.16 -8.55 -2.95
CA ARG A 41 -1.28 -9.81 -2.20
C ARG A 41 -0.31 -9.89 -1.03
N GLU A 42 0.80 -9.16 -1.14
CA GLU A 42 1.86 -9.06 -0.16
C GLU A 42 1.58 -7.95 0.88
N LEU A 43 0.64 -7.04 0.56
CA LEU A 43 0.31 -5.88 1.40
C LEU A 43 -1.04 -6.04 2.11
N LEU A 44 -2.04 -6.59 1.42
CA LEU A 44 -3.37 -6.88 1.93
C LEU A 44 -3.49 -8.37 2.25
N VAL A 45 -2.67 -8.81 3.21
CA VAL A 45 -2.81 -10.13 3.82
C VAL A 45 -3.89 -10.07 4.91
N PRO A 46 -4.65 -11.15 5.14
CA PRO A 46 -5.62 -11.20 6.24
C PRO A 46 -5.01 -10.72 7.55
N ASP A 47 -5.77 -9.91 8.27
CA ASP A 47 -5.43 -9.31 9.56
C ASP A 47 -4.33 -8.21 9.51
N ALA A 48 -3.90 -7.79 8.32
CA ALA A 48 -3.04 -6.62 8.17
C ALA A 48 -3.73 -5.36 8.71
N SER A 49 -3.00 -4.57 9.50
CA SER A 49 -3.44 -3.22 9.87
C SER A 49 -3.41 -2.32 8.64
N VAL A 50 -4.50 -1.59 8.43
CA VAL A 50 -4.64 -0.62 7.33
C VAL A 50 -5.05 0.73 7.87
N MET A 51 -4.61 1.78 7.19
CA MET A 51 -5.08 3.13 7.41
C MET A 51 -6.15 3.48 6.38
N LEU A 52 -7.19 4.19 6.79
CA LEU A 52 -8.32 4.58 5.95
C LEU A 52 -8.48 6.09 5.97
N SER A 53 -8.68 6.71 4.81
CA SER A 53 -9.13 8.10 4.75
C SER A 53 -10.64 8.18 4.48
N HIS A 54 -11.35 8.87 5.36
CA HIS A 54 -12.80 9.10 5.29
C HIS A 54 -13.12 10.28 4.38
N HIS A 55 -14.06 10.06 3.46
CA HIS A 55 -14.48 10.96 2.40
C HIS A 55 -16.01 10.92 2.23
N PRO A 56 -16.76 11.51 3.18
CA PRO A 56 -18.21 11.51 3.12
C PRO A 56 -18.70 12.35 1.93
N SER A 57 -19.38 11.71 0.98
CA SER A 57 -20.02 12.37 -0.15
C SER A 57 -21.25 11.60 -0.60
N LYS A 58 -22.37 12.30 -0.82
CA LYS A 58 -23.64 11.70 -1.29
C LYS A 58 -23.52 11.01 -2.66
N HIS A 59 -22.46 11.31 -3.43
CA HIS A 59 -22.23 10.75 -4.76
C HIS A 59 -21.22 9.59 -4.77
N ARG A 60 -20.62 9.25 -3.63
CA ARG A 60 -19.67 8.14 -3.52
C ARG A 60 -20.34 6.89 -2.96
N LYS A 61 -20.01 5.74 -3.54
CA LYS A 61 -20.45 4.42 -3.05
C LYS A 61 -19.66 3.94 -1.83
N THR A 62 -18.43 4.43 -1.67
CA THR A 62 -17.54 4.09 -0.55
C THR A 62 -17.11 5.36 0.16
N LEU A 63 -17.12 5.33 1.48
CA LEU A 63 -16.73 6.46 2.32
C LEU A 63 -15.23 6.43 2.65
N PHE A 64 -14.55 5.31 2.44
CA PHE A 64 -13.14 5.14 2.85
C PHE A 64 -12.23 4.79 1.67
N VAL A 65 -10.94 5.09 1.82
CA VAL A 65 -9.86 4.73 0.88
C VAL A 65 -8.70 4.12 1.66
N VAL A 66 -8.18 2.96 1.22
CA VAL A 66 -7.07 2.25 1.89
C VAL A 66 -5.70 2.91 1.63
N GLN A 67 -4.89 3.03 2.68
CA GLN A 67 -3.51 3.51 2.68
C GLN A 67 -2.57 2.55 3.42
N PHE A 68 -1.27 2.59 3.08
CA PHE A 68 -0.22 1.73 3.63
C PHE A 68 0.95 2.59 4.14
N GLU A 69 1.49 2.28 5.32
CA GLU A 69 2.58 3.06 5.91
C GLU A 69 3.89 2.23 6.08
N GLN A 70 3.79 0.92 6.24
CA GLN A 70 4.93 0.12 6.66
C GLN A 70 5.53 -0.70 5.52
N ALA A 71 6.61 -0.18 4.92
CA ALA A 71 7.52 -0.94 4.06
C ALA A 71 8.79 -1.34 4.84
N ALA A 72 9.11 -2.64 4.83
CA ALA A 72 10.32 -3.19 5.46
C ALA A 72 11.54 -3.18 4.53
N GLY A 73 11.30 -3.22 3.22
CA GLY A 73 12.34 -3.26 2.20
C GLY A 73 11.71 -3.39 0.82
N PHE A 74 12.56 -3.54 -0.19
CA PHE A 74 12.17 -3.79 -1.56
C PHE A 74 12.85 -5.05 -2.08
N SER A 75 12.08 -5.94 -2.69
CA SER A 75 12.60 -7.02 -3.53
C SER A 75 11.70 -7.19 -4.77
N PRO A 76 12.28 -7.50 -5.94
CA PRO A 76 11.47 -7.91 -7.08
C PRO A 76 10.80 -9.25 -6.74
N ASN A 77 9.49 -9.33 -6.95
CA ASN A 77 8.74 -10.56 -6.69
C ASN A 77 9.03 -11.60 -7.80
N LYS A 78 10.13 -12.34 -7.65
CA LYS A 78 10.60 -13.36 -8.60
C LYS A 78 9.58 -14.47 -8.85
N LEU A 79 8.76 -14.82 -7.85
CA LEU A 79 7.70 -15.82 -8.03
C LEU A 79 6.62 -15.33 -8.99
N MET A 80 6.33 -14.03 -9.00
CA MET A 80 5.33 -13.42 -9.87
C MET A 80 5.89 -13.09 -11.25
N ASP A 81 7.11 -12.55 -11.30
CA ASP A 81 7.77 -12.13 -12.53
C ASP A 81 9.30 -12.39 -12.45
N PRO A 82 9.74 -13.59 -12.84
CA PRO A 82 11.16 -13.93 -12.85
C PRO A 82 11.98 -13.03 -13.79
N GLY A 83 11.43 -12.67 -14.95
CA GLY A 83 12.13 -11.88 -15.96
C GLY A 83 12.40 -10.45 -15.49
N PHE A 84 11.44 -9.83 -14.79
CA PHE A 84 11.68 -8.54 -14.14
C PHE A 84 12.76 -8.64 -13.06
N ALA A 85 12.71 -9.68 -12.21
CA ALA A 85 13.71 -9.88 -11.17
C ALA A 85 15.13 -10.03 -11.74
N GLU A 86 15.30 -10.83 -12.80
CA GLU A 86 16.56 -11.01 -13.50
C GLU A 86 17.07 -9.68 -14.10
N LYS A 87 16.18 -8.87 -14.70
CA LYS A 87 16.58 -7.58 -15.27
C LYS A 87 17.01 -6.57 -14.21
N VAL A 88 16.40 -6.57 -13.03
CA VAL A 88 16.84 -5.71 -11.91
C VAL A 88 18.22 -6.13 -11.42
N GLU A 89 18.50 -7.44 -11.35
CA GLU A 89 19.82 -7.96 -11.00
C GLU A 89 20.89 -7.63 -12.05
N GLU A 90 20.60 -7.83 -13.33
CA GLU A 90 21.50 -7.46 -14.44
C GLU A 90 21.83 -5.96 -14.40
N ALA A 91 20.81 -5.11 -14.21
CA ALA A 91 20.98 -3.66 -14.11
C ALA A 91 21.92 -3.29 -12.96
N LYS A 92 21.77 -3.90 -11.78
CA LYS A 92 22.67 -3.68 -10.65
C LYS A 92 24.11 -4.10 -10.97
N HIS A 93 24.31 -5.23 -11.64
CA HIS A 93 25.65 -5.71 -12.03
C HIS A 93 26.37 -4.75 -12.97
N VAL A 94 25.66 -4.05 -13.86
CA VAL A 94 26.25 -3.04 -14.77
C VAL A 94 26.35 -1.64 -14.15
N GLY A 95 26.12 -1.52 -12.84
CA GLY A 95 26.35 -0.29 -12.08
C GLY A 95 25.12 0.60 -11.91
N VAL A 96 23.91 0.14 -12.25
CA VAL A 96 22.68 0.89 -11.93
C VAL A 96 22.42 0.84 -10.42
N GLU A 97 22.31 2.00 -9.78
CA GLU A 97 21.96 2.07 -8.37
C GLU A 97 20.46 1.84 -8.17
N VAL A 98 20.12 0.79 -7.43
CA VAL A 98 18.72 0.51 -7.03
C VAL A 98 18.52 1.01 -5.60
N LEU A 99 17.67 2.01 -5.46
CA LEU A 99 17.38 2.67 -4.19
C LEU A 99 15.95 2.38 -3.74
N SER A 100 15.78 2.22 -2.43
CA SER A 100 14.46 2.12 -1.82
C SER A 100 14.44 2.95 -0.55
N TYR A 101 13.37 3.70 -0.34
CA TYR A 101 13.17 4.56 0.82
C TYR A 101 11.77 4.38 1.37
N ARG A 102 11.63 4.54 2.69
CA ARG A 102 10.32 4.60 3.34
C ARG A 102 9.75 6.00 3.18
N CYS A 103 8.46 6.07 2.87
CA CYS A 103 7.70 7.31 2.94
C CYS A 103 6.75 7.23 4.12
N VAL A 104 6.77 8.23 4.98
CA VAL A 104 5.70 8.45 5.95
C VAL A 104 4.62 9.26 5.24
N VAL A 105 3.40 8.75 5.29
CA VAL A 105 2.21 9.40 4.73
C VAL A 105 1.33 9.80 5.89
N LYS A 106 1.31 11.10 6.16
CA LYS A 106 0.35 11.73 7.05
C LYS A 106 -0.76 12.35 6.22
N PRO A 107 -1.88 12.78 6.86
CA PRO A 107 -2.86 13.59 6.17
C PRO A 107 -2.20 14.73 5.40
N ASP A 108 -1.46 15.60 6.06
CA ASP A 108 -0.95 16.85 5.52
C ASP A 108 0.42 16.77 4.85
N GLU A 109 1.09 15.63 4.91
CA GLU A 109 2.50 15.49 4.52
C GLU A 109 2.80 14.12 3.93
N VAL A 110 3.56 14.10 2.82
CA VAL A 110 4.28 12.90 2.37
C VAL A 110 5.76 13.21 2.45
N LYS A 111 6.49 12.44 3.27
CA LYS A 111 7.91 12.66 3.51
C LYS A 111 8.70 11.38 3.30
N ILE A 112 9.75 11.47 2.47
CA ILE A 112 10.78 10.43 2.40
C ILE A 112 11.57 10.49 3.70
N THR A 113 11.72 9.33 4.33
CA THR A 113 12.36 9.18 5.65
C THR A 113 13.71 8.48 5.49
N ASP A 114 13.74 7.16 5.66
CA ASP A 114 14.97 6.40 5.73
C ASP A 114 15.13 5.49 4.52
N LYS A 115 16.39 5.21 4.15
CA LYS A 115 16.72 4.18 3.15
C LYS A 115 16.37 2.81 3.73
N ILE A 116 15.65 2.00 2.98
CA ILE A 116 15.28 0.63 3.36
C ILE A 116 16.03 -0.38 2.47
N PRO A 117 16.28 -1.60 2.95
CA PRO A 117 17.08 -2.57 2.21
C PRO A 117 16.46 -2.92 0.86
N VAL A 118 17.33 -3.00 -0.15
CA VAL A 118 17.05 -3.61 -1.45
C VAL A 118 17.61 -5.03 -1.42
N ILE A 119 16.74 -6.01 -1.54
CA ILE A 119 17.06 -7.45 -1.53
C ILE A 119 16.81 -7.93 -2.96
N LEU A 120 17.87 -8.24 -3.69
CA LEU A 120 17.79 -8.85 -5.01
C LEU A 120 18.14 -10.33 -4.90
#